data_AF-A0A0X8D506-F1
#
_entry.id   AF-A0A0X8D506-F1
#
_cell.length_a   1.000
_cell.length_b   1.000
_cell.length_c   1.000
_cell.angle_alpha   90.00
_cell.angle_beta   90.00
_cell.angle_gamma   90.00
#
_symmetry.space_group_name_H-M   'P 1'
#
loop_
_entity.id
_entity.type
_entity.pdbx_description
1 polymer ?
#
loop_
_entity_poly.entity_id
_entity_poly.type
_entity_poly.pdbx_seq_one_letter_code
_entity_poly.pdbx_strand_id
1 'polypeptide(L)' 'MIPEFRKPYQNGELRIGKATWNEEDRSVKWAYRSRNGGISPRSPEVPIDVLCEMMVFALENGEISKEQKQRLRSLL' A
#
# COMPACT_ATOMS: atom_id res chain seq x y z
N MET A 1 12.00 2.31 0.48
CA MET A 1 11.42 3.57 0.01
C MET A 1 11.97 4.68 0.86
N ILE A 2 12.05 5.88 0.31
CA ILE A 2 12.24 7.11 1.09
C ILE A 2 10.82 7.66 1.33
N PRO A 3 10.23 7.47 2.52
CA PRO A 3 8.82 7.81 2.75
C PRO A 3 8.63 9.33 2.89
N GLU A 4 7.68 9.86 2.13
CA GLU A 4 7.26 11.27 2.17
C GLU A 4 5.97 11.43 2.99
N PHE A 5 5.05 10.47 2.85
CA PHE A 5 3.80 10.41 3.61
C PHE A 5 3.76 9.17 4.47
N ARG A 6 3.21 9.31 5.68
CA ARG A 6 3.02 8.23 6.63
C ARG A 6 1.65 8.33 7.28
N LYS A 7 1.02 7.18 7.50
CA LYS A 7 -0.25 7.07 8.21
C LYS A 7 -0.26 5.83 9.08
N PRO A 8 -0.52 5.93 10.40
CA PRO A 8 -0.70 4.76 11.25
C PRO A 8 -1.78 3.83 10.70
N TYR A 9 -1.48 2.53 10.66
CA TYR A 9 -2.42 1.52 10.17
C TYR A 9 -2.17 0.16 10.84
N GLN A 10 -3.13 -0.28 11.64
CA GLN A 10 -3.05 -1.49 12.46
C GLN A 10 -1.76 -1.51 13.31
N ASN A 11 -0.95 -2.58 13.25
CA ASN A 11 0.32 -2.73 13.96
C ASN A 11 1.53 -2.12 13.20
N GLY A 12 1.27 -1.20 12.28
CA GLY A 12 2.27 -0.60 11.41
C GLY A 12 1.86 0.77 10.90
N GLU A 13 2.40 1.13 9.74
CA GLU A 13 2.04 2.35 9.03
C GLU A 13 1.99 2.12 7.51
N LEU A 14 1.06 2.80 6.85
CA LEU A 14 1.09 2.98 5.41
C LEU A 14 2.07 4.09 5.07
N ARG A 15 2.89 3.86 4.04
CA ARG A 15 3.89 4.82 3.56
C ARG A 15 3.70 5.04 2.07
N ILE A 16 3.88 6.28 1.62
CA ILE A 16 4.00 6.65 0.21
C ILE A 16 5.28 7.48 0.07
N GLY A 17 6.06 7.25 -0.99
CA GLY A 17 7.29 8.00 -1.23
C GLY A 17 8.06 7.50 -2.46
N LYS A 18 9.34 7.88 -2.55
CA LYS A 18 10.24 7.43 -3.63
C LYS A 18 10.57 5.95 -3.49
N ALA A 19 10.53 5.22 -4.60
CA ALA A 19 10.83 3.80 -4.63
C ALA A 19 12.32 3.52 -4.37
N THR A 20 12.65 2.31 -3.89
CA THR A 20 14.06 1.91 -3.67
C THR A 20 14.83 1.63 -4.94
N TRP A 21 14.14 1.28 -6.03
CA TRP A 21 14.78 0.89 -7.29
C TRP A 21 15.04 2.08 -8.22
N ASN A 22 14.23 3.14 -8.11
CA ASN A 22 14.32 4.36 -8.91
C ASN A 22 13.71 5.53 -8.12
N GLU A 23 14.46 6.61 -7.95
CA GLU A 23 14.01 7.78 -7.19
C GLU A 23 12.97 8.65 -7.90
N GLU A 24 12.84 8.48 -9.22
CA GLU A 24 11.79 9.14 -10.01
C GLU A 24 10.45 8.41 -9.89
N ASP A 25 10.47 7.14 -9.46
CA ASP A 25 9.26 6.34 -9.28
C ASP A 25 8.67 6.51 -7.89
N ARG A 26 7.33 6.44 -7.80
CA ARG A 26 6.60 6.45 -6.54
C ARG A 26 6.07 5.07 -6.18
N SER A 27 6.13 4.73 -4.90
CA SER A 27 5.61 3.48 -4.39
C SER A 27 4.86 3.64 -3.07
N VAL A 28 4.05 2.64 -2.76
CA VAL A 28 3.32 2.49 -1.50
C VAL A 28 3.76 1.21 -0.79
N LYS A 29 3.77 1.23 0.54
CA LYS A 29 4.09 0.07 1.37
C LYS A 29 3.35 0.08 2.68
N TRP A 30 2.96 -1.10 3.14
CA TRP A 30 2.54 -1.31 4.52
C TRP A 30 3.74 -1.76 5.37
N ALA A 31 4.32 -0.82 6.12
CA ALA A 31 5.45 -1.07 7.00
C ALA A 31 4.95 -1.48 8.39
N TYR A 32 4.69 -2.77 8.59
CA TYR A 32 4.34 -3.33 9.90
C TYR A 32 5.55 -3.94 10.60
N ARG A 33 5.50 -4.00 11.93
CA ARG A 33 6.56 -4.63 12.73
C ARG A 33 6.46 -6.15 12.66
N SER A 34 7.57 -6.81 12.37
CA SER A 34 7.71 -8.27 12.53
C SER A 34 7.91 -8.65 14.00
N ARG A 35 7.84 -9.96 14.31
CA ARG A 35 7.99 -10.48 15.69
C ARG A 35 9.29 -10.05 16.38
N ASN A 36 10.34 -9.79 15.61
CA ASN A 36 11.64 -9.31 16.09
C ASN A 36 11.73 -7.77 16.19
N GLY A 37 10.62 -7.04 16.07
CA GLY A 37 10.55 -5.59 16.28
C GLY A 37 10.97 -4.72 15.10
N GLY A 38 11.65 -5.29 14.09
CA GLY A 38 12.01 -4.63 12.83
C GLY A 38 10.82 -4.48 11.88
N ILE A 39 11.00 -3.74 10.78
CA ILE A 39 9.98 -3.65 9.73
C ILE A 39 9.99 -4.95 8.94
N SER A 40 8.81 -5.55 8.75
CA SER A 40 8.68 -6.80 8.02
C SER A 40 9.14 -6.65 6.56
N PRO A 41 10.03 -7.53 6.07
CA PRO A 41 10.40 -7.56 4.66
C PRO A 41 9.30 -8.18 3.78
N ARG A 42 8.28 -8.82 4.38
CA ARG A 42 7.24 -9.56 3.65
C ARG A 42 6.17 -8.68 3.01
N SER A 43 6.06 -7.41 3.41
CA SER A 43 5.26 -6.45 2.65
C SER A 43 6.18 -5.78 1.62
N PRO A 44 5.99 -6.05 0.32
CA PRO A 44 6.79 -5.42 -0.72
C PRO A 44 6.47 -3.92 -0.81
N GLU A 45 7.38 -3.19 -1.42
CA GLU A 45 7.06 -1.88 -1.98
C GLU A 45 6.36 -2.11 -3.32
N VAL A 46 5.24 -1.43 -3.53
CA VAL A 46 4.41 -1.62 -4.73
C VAL A 46 4.38 -0.30 -5.51
N PRO A 47 4.74 -0.30 -6.80
CA PRO A 47 4.51 0.85 -7.68
C PRO A 47 3.04 1.29 -7.66
N ILE A 48 2.76 2.59 -7.76
CA ILE A 48 1.38 3.10 -7.63
C ILE A 48 0.49 2.62 -8.80
N ASP A 49 1.02 2.59 -10.02
CA ASP A 49 0.35 2.06 -11.21
C ASP A 49 0.00 0.57 -11.06
N VAL A 50 0.97 -0.24 -10.59
CA VAL A 50 0.74 -1.66 -10.31
C VAL A 50 -0.30 -1.85 -9.21
N LEU A 51 -0.30 -1.01 -8.16
CA LEU A 51 -1.35 -1.06 -7.13
C LEU A 51 -2.75 -0.85 -7.74
N CYS A 52 -2.91 0.12 -8.64
CA CYS A 52 -4.19 0.36 -9.30
C CYS A 52 -4.68 -0.88 -10.06
N GLU A 53 -3.81 -1.51 -10.86
CA GLU A 53 -4.14 -2.74 -11.59
C GLU A 53 -4.49 -3.90 -10.64
N MET A 54 -3.75 -4.06 -9.53
CA MET A 54 -4.09 -5.04 -8.50
C MET A 54 -5.47 -4.79 -7.89
N MET A 55 -5.84 -3.52 -7.67
CA MET A 55 -7.15 -3.16 -7.14
C MET A 55 -8.27 -3.43 -8.15
N VAL A 56 -8.05 -3.16 -9.44
CA VAL A 56 -8.99 -3.51 -10.51
C VAL A 56 -9.19 -5.02 -10.56
N PHE A 57 -8.10 -5.79 -10.60
CA PHE A 57 -8.17 -7.25 -10.64
C PHE A 57 -8.90 -7.84 -9.42
N ALA A 58 -8.60 -7.35 -8.21
CA ALA A 58 -9.31 -7.77 -6.99
C ALA A 58 -10.80 -7.38 -7.03
N LEU A 59 -11.14 -6.22 -7.61
CA LEU A 59 -12.51 -5.77 -7.75
C LEU A 59 -13.31 -6.66 -8.69
N GLU A 60 -12.74 -7.01 -9.84
CA GLU A 60 -13.33 -7.89 -10.86
C GLU A 60 -13.59 -9.29 -10.33
N ASN A 61 -12.69 -9.80 -9.49
CA ASN A 61 -12.82 -11.12 -8.86
C ASN A 61 -13.65 -11.12 -7.57
N GLY A 62 -14.21 -9.97 -7.17
CA GLY A 62 -15.10 -9.89 -6.01
C GLY A 62 -14.40 -9.92 -4.64
N GLU A 63 -13.07 -9.76 -4.60
CA GLU A 63 -12.26 -9.78 -3.37
C GLU A 63 -12.39 -8.48 -2.55
N ILE A 64 -12.88 -7.40 -3.15
CA ILE A 64 -13.15 -6.13 -2.47
C ILE A 64 -14.60 -6.11 -1.97
N SER A 65 -14.79 -5.95 -0.66
CA SER A 65 -16.12 -5.92 -0.02
C SER A 65 -16.94 -4.70 -0.45
N LYS A 66 -18.26 -4.76 -0.27
CA LYS A 66 -19.17 -3.64 -0.59
C LYS A 66 -18.80 -2.37 0.18
N GLU A 67 -18.45 -2.50 1.45
CA GLU A 67 -18.04 -1.41 2.34
C GLU A 67 -16.72 -0.78 1.86
N GLN A 68 -15.76 -1.62 1.45
CA GLN A 68 -14.49 -1.15 0.88
C GLN A 68 -14.73 -0.39 -0.44
N LYS A 69 -15.58 -0.90 -1.33
CA LYS A 69 -15.97 -0.22 -2.57
C LYS A 69 -16.61 1.14 -2.30
N GLN A 70 -17.54 1.21 -1.35
CA GLN A 70 -18.20 2.47 -0.97
C GLN A 70 -17.21 3.50 -0.45
N ARG A 71 -16.28 3.07 0.42
CA ARG A 71 -15.23 3.94 0.95
C ARG A 71 -14.30 4.47 -0.15
N LEU A 72 -13.96 3.64 -1.14
CA LEU A 72 -13.16 4.08 -2.28
C LEU A 72 -13.92 5.11 -3.12
N ARG A 73 -15.21 4.86 -3.40
CA ARG A 73 -16.06 5.78 -4.16
C ARG A 73 -16.25 7.14 -3.48
N SER A 74 -16.30 7.21 -2.16
CA SER A 74 -16.45 8.50 -1.45
C SER A 74 -15.20 9.38 -1.49
N LEU A 75 -14.08 8.87 -2.00
CA LEU A 75 -12.81 9.59 -2.11
C LEU A 75 -12.50 10.03 -3.56
N LEU A 76 -13.37 9.69 -4.51
CA LEU A 76 -13.34 10.08 -5.91
C LEU A 76 -14.41 11.14 -6.18
#